data_AF-A0A386C6A7-F1
#
_entry.id   AF-A0A386C6A7-F1
#
_cell.length_a   1.000
_cell.length_b   1.000
_cell.length_c   1.000
_cell.angle_alpha   90.00
_cell.angle_beta   90.00
_cell.angle_gamma   90.00
#
_symmetry.space_group_name_H-M   'P 1'
#
loop_
_entity.id
_entity.type
_entity.pdbx_description
1 polymer ?
#
loop_
_entity_poly.entity_id
_entity_poly.type
_entity_poly.pdbx_seq_one_letter_code
_entity_poly.pdbx_strand_id
1 'polypeptide(L)'
;MATLGLGDREVLREGIACAVLRRPDHRETYDALFDLWFPAAFGARAVVTDDEADDALADDSLPPDDVEAMRQMLLDLLTENPELGDMDERLVAMIARIVEAYGKYSSSRGPSFSSYQALKSMALDELEAKLLAGLLAAYGDEPTPTQEQIAKALAAQRITQLRKLVDAETKRRTAEQ
;
A
#
# COMPACT_ATOMS: atom_id res chain seq x y z
N MET A 1 -4.43 -21.33 -24.33
CA MET A 1 -5.59 -21.92 -23.64
C MET A 1 -5.30 -21.77 -22.15
N ALA A 2 -5.89 -20.76 -21.50
CA ALA A 2 -5.59 -20.48 -20.09
C ALA A 2 -6.27 -21.52 -19.21
N THR A 3 -5.53 -22.14 -18.29
CA THR A 3 -6.08 -23.02 -17.27
C THR A 3 -6.46 -22.19 -16.06
N LEU A 4 -7.70 -22.30 -15.59
CA LEU A 4 -8.13 -21.66 -14.35
C LEU A 4 -7.47 -22.37 -13.16
N GLY A 5 -6.38 -21.80 -12.67
CA GLY A 5 -5.67 -22.25 -11.48
C GLY A 5 -5.50 -21.11 -10.47
N LEU A 6 -5.10 -21.44 -9.25
CA LEU A 6 -4.84 -20.44 -8.19
C LEU A 6 -3.49 -19.72 -8.34
N GLY A 7 -2.72 -20.04 -9.39
CA GLY A 7 -1.38 -19.48 -9.61
C GLY A 7 -1.37 -18.12 -10.30
N ASP A 8 -2.50 -17.70 -10.89
CA ASP A 8 -2.65 -16.40 -11.52
C ASP A 8 -3.97 -15.78 -11.08
N ARG A 9 -3.86 -14.72 -10.30
CA ARG A 9 -4.99 -14.04 -9.65
C ARG A 9 -5.89 -13.35 -10.68
N GLU A 10 -5.30 -12.77 -11.73
CA GLU A 10 -6.08 -12.09 -12.75
C GLU A 10 -6.90 -13.09 -13.57
N VAL A 11 -6.26 -14.21 -13.94
CA VAL A 11 -6.94 -15.29 -14.65
C VAL A 11 -8.08 -15.88 -13.81
N LEU A 12 -7.88 -16.02 -12.49
CA LEU A 12 -8.92 -16.44 -11.56
C LEU A 12 -10.06 -15.42 -11.46
N ARG A 13 -9.73 -14.12 -11.34
CA ARG A 13 -10.70 -13.02 -11.26
C ARG A 13 -11.57 -12.98 -12.51
N GLU A 14 -10.98 -13.01 -13.70
CA GLU A 14 -11.75 -12.97 -14.95
C GLU A 14 -12.54 -14.27 -15.17
N GLY A 15 -11.98 -15.41 -14.79
CA GLY A 15 -12.64 -16.71 -14.90
C GLY A 15 -13.91 -16.81 -14.06
N ILE A 16 -13.84 -16.41 -12.79
CA ILE A 16 -15.01 -16.42 -11.91
C ILE A 16 -16.00 -15.35 -12.35
N ALA A 17 -15.55 -14.14 -12.73
CA ALA A 17 -16.41 -13.08 -13.25
C ALA A 17 -17.25 -13.57 -14.42
N CYS A 18 -16.62 -14.28 -15.36
CA CYS A 18 -17.29 -14.86 -16.53
C CYS A 18 -18.38 -15.88 -16.16
N ALA A 19 -18.18 -16.63 -15.07
CA ALA A 19 -19.13 -17.64 -14.62
C ALA A 19 -20.32 -17.07 -13.82
N VAL A 20 -20.11 -15.98 -13.08
CA VAL A 20 -21.10 -15.47 -12.09
C VAL A 20 -21.78 -14.16 -12.50
N LEU A 21 -21.13 -13.31 -13.31
CA LEU A 21 -21.71 -12.02 -13.70
C LEU A 21 -22.76 -12.21 -14.79
N ARG A 22 -24.01 -11.86 -14.46
CA ARG A 22 -25.13 -11.81 -15.42
C ARG A 22 -25.37 -10.41 -16.00
N ARG A 23 -24.85 -9.37 -15.34
CA ARG A 23 -24.97 -7.96 -15.73
C ARG A 23 -23.61 -7.27 -15.59
N PRO A 24 -23.21 -6.42 -16.55
CA PRO A 24 -21.94 -5.71 -16.49
C PRO A 24 -21.87 -4.71 -15.32
N ASP A 25 -22.98 -4.09 -14.94
CA ASP A 25 -23.02 -3.08 -13.86
C ASP A 25 -22.63 -3.64 -12.48
N HIS A 26 -22.63 -4.96 -12.30
CA HIS A 26 -22.23 -5.61 -11.04
C HIS A 26 -20.72 -5.88 -10.97
N ARG A 27 -19.95 -5.50 -12.00
CA ARG A 27 -18.51 -5.75 -12.09
C ARG A 27 -17.75 -5.13 -10.93
N GLU A 28 -18.06 -3.89 -10.57
CA GLU A 28 -17.39 -3.18 -9.47
C GLU A 28 -17.62 -3.86 -8.11
N THR A 29 -18.86 -4.28 -7.83
CA THR A 29 -19.18 -5.02 -6.59
C THR A 29 -18.51 -6.40 -6.58
N TYR A 30 -18.46 -7.06 -7.73
CA TYR A 30 -17.76 -8.33 -7.87
C TYR A 30 -16.27 -8.18 -7.61
N ASP A 31 -15.60 -7.19 -8.21
CA ASP A 31 -14.17 -6.96 -8.03
C ASP A 31 -13.86 -6.68 -6.54
N ALA A 32 -14.67 -5.85 -5.87
CA ALA A 32 -14.54 -5.59 -4.44
C ALA A 32 -14.70 -6.85 -3.55
N LEU A 33 -15.67 -7.73 -3.87
CA LEU A 33 -15.83 -9.00 -3.15
C LEU A 33 -14.71 -9.99 -3.49
N PHE A 34 -14.26 -10.02 -4.74
CA PHE A 34 -13.15 -10.87 -5.16
C PHE A 34 -11.88 -10.48 -4.40
N ASP A 35 -11.58 -9.19 -4.29
CA ASP A 35 -10.44 -8.68 -3.54
C ASP A 35 -10.51 -9.02 -2.05
N LEU A 36 -11.72 -9.05 -1.47
CA LEU A 36 -11.95 -9.46 -0.09
C LEU A 36 -11.65 -10.95 0.15
N TRP A 37 -12.09 -11.83 -0.75
CA TRP A 37 -12.00 -13.29 -0.58
C TRP A 37 -10.72 -13.91 -1.17
N PHE A 38 -10.13 -13.25 -2.17
CA PHE A 38 -8.91 -13.64 -2.87
C PHE A 38 -7.91 -12.49 -2.88
N PRO A 39 -7.41 -12.06 -1.71
CA PRO A 39 -6.43 -10.98 -1.63
C PRO A 39 -5.17 -11.36 -2.42
N ALA A 40 -4.57 -10.39 -3.12
CA ALA A 40 -3.24 -10.56 -3.67
C ALA A 40 -2.29 -10.86 -2.50
N ALA A 41 -1.53 -11.94 -2.59
CA ALA A 41 -0.90 -12.57 -1.44
C ALA A 41 -0.09 -11.58 -0.60
N PHE A 42 -0.46 -11.43 0.68
CA PHE A 42 0.52 -11.17 1.73
C PHE A 42 1.41 -12.41 1.80
N GLY A 43 2.73 -12.19 1.76
CA GLY A 43 3.74 -13.24 1.69
C GLY A 43 3.46 -14.39 2.65
N ALA A 44 3.61 -15.61 2.15
CA ALA A 44 3.59 -16.88 2.86
C ALA A 44 2.53 -16.98 3.98
N ARG A 45 1.50 -17.81 3.77
CA ARG A 45 0.77 -18.39 4.90
C ARG A 45 1.80 -18.79 5.96
N ALA A 46 1.67 -18.24 7.15
CA ALA A 46 2.32 -18.78 8.34
C ALA A 46 1.83 -20.22 8.49
N VAL A 47 2.52 -21.13 7.81
CA VAL A 47 2.60 -22.51 8.20
C VAL A 47 3.53 -22.46 9.40
N VAL A 48 2.94 -22.48 10.60
CA VAL A 48 3.67 -22.88 11.79
C VAL A 48 4.02 -24.36 11.57
N THR A 49 5.17 -24.59 10.97
CA THR A 49 5.90 -25.85 11.10
C THR A 49 7.05 -25.54 12.03
N ASP A 50 6.93 -26.04 13.26
CA ASP A 50 8.11 -26.38 14.08
C ASP A 50 9.01 -27.25 13.20
N ASP A 51 10.14 -26.71 12.78
CA ASP A 51 11.45 -27.35 12.95
C ASP A 51 12.54 -26.47 12.32
N GLU A 52 13.59 -26.27 13.09
CA GLU A 52 14.82 -25.55 12.75
C GLU A 52 15.53 -26.20 11.54
N ALA A 53 15.90 -25.40 10.54
CA ALA A 53 17.18 -25.51 9.82
C ALA A 53 17.37 -24.36 8.81
N ASP A 54 18.53 -23.72 8.89
CA ASP A 54 19.12 -22.76 7.96
C ASP A 54 18.93 -23.10 6.46
N ASP A 55 18.58 -22.12 5.62
CA ASP A 55 19.56 -21.48 4.72
C ASP A 55 18.96 -20.31 3.91
N ALA A 56 19.66 -19.17 3.98
CA ALA A 56 19.79 -18.08 3.01
C ALA A 56 18.64 -17.74 2.02
N LEU A 57 17.67 -16.97 2.47
CA LEU A 57 17.11 -15.84 1.71
C LEU A 57 17.01 -14.67 2.68
N ALA A 58 17.67 -13.55 2.35
CA ALA A 58 17.67 -12.35 3.15
C ALA A 58 16.22 -11.95 3.51
N ASP A 59 15.89 -12.13 4.78
CA ASP A 59 14.70 -11.57 5.41
C ASP A 59 14.91 -10.05 5.46
N ASP A 60 14.48 -9.36 4.40
CA ASP A 60 14.41 -7.89 4.33
C ASP A 60 13.23 -7.35 5.17
N SER A 61 12.86 -8.06 6.24
CA SER A 61 11.91 -7.55 7.22
C SER A 61 12.64 -6.59 8.16
N LEU A 62 12.64 -5.31 7.78
CA LEU A 62 13.07 -4.23 8.67
C LEU A 62 12.41 -4.37 10.05
N PRO A 63 13.14 -4.16 11.16
CA PRO A 63 12.54 -4.16 12.48
C PRO A 63 11.31 -3.24 12.48
N PRO A 64 10.14 -3.67 12.97
CA PRO A 64 8.92 -2.86 12.96
C PRO A 64 9.06 -1.52 13.69
N ASP A 65 10.14 -1.33 14.47
CA ASP A 65 10.45 -0.13 15.24
C ASP A 65 11.32 0.90 14.48
N ASP A 66 11.83 0.60 13.27
CA ASP A 66 12.61 1.56 12.49
C ASP A 66 11.72 2.46 11.62
N VAL A 67 11.15 3.48 12.27
CA VAL A 67 10.29 4.50 11.65
C VAL A 67 10.99 5.21 10.49
N GLU A 68 12.29 5.51 10.61
CA GLU A 68 13.00 6.31 9.60
C GLU A 68 13.29 5.48 8.36
N ALA A 69 13.66 4.20 8.51
CA ALA A 69 13.78 3.29 7.38
C ALA A 69 12.43 3.09 6.65
N MET A 70 11.34 2.95 7.40
CA MET A 70 10.00 2.87 6.81
C MET A 70 9.62 4.15 6.07
N ARG A 71 9.95 5.32 6.63
CA ARG A 71 9.73 6.61 5.97
C ARG A 71 10.52 6.73 4.67
N GLN A 72 11.77 6.28 4.66
CA GLN A 72 12.61 6.32 3.47
C GLN A 72 12.06 5.41 2.37
N MET A 73 11.72 4.15 2.68
CA MET A 73 11.14 3.25 1.69
C MET A 73 9.79 3.75 1.15
N LEU A 74 8.95 4.35 2.01
CA LEU A 74 7.70 4.97 1.57
C LEU A 74 7.97 6.13 0.60
N LEU A 75 8.98 6.96 0.88
CA LEU A 75 9.39 8.05 0.00
C LEU A 75 9.90 7.54 -1.35
N ASP A 76 10.71 6.48 -1.34
CA ASP A 76 11.25 5.87 -2.56
C ASP A 76 10.12 5.32 -3.44
N LEU A 77 9.21 4.54 -2.85
CA LEU A 77 8.00 4.03 -3.54
C LEU A 77 7.14 5.16 -4.11
N LEU A 78 6.96 6.25 -3.35
CA LEU A 78 6.20 7.40 -3.83
C LEU A 78 6.91 8.15 -4.95
N THR A 79 8.24 8.05 -5.05
CA THR A 79 9.04 8.72 -6.08
C THR A 79 9.06 7.90 -7.37
N GLU A 80 9.25 6.58 -7.27
CA GLU A 80 9.41 5.63 -8.37
C GLU A 80 8.11 5.34 -9.15
N ASN A 81 6.94 5.63 -8.57
CA ASN A 81 5.65 5.33 -9.17
C ASN A 81 4.96 6.59 -9.76
N PRO A 82 5.18 6.94 -11.04
CA PRO A 82 4.55 8.09 -11.69
C PRO A 82 3.05 7.92 -11.93
N GLU A 83 2.59 6.70 -12.17
CA GLU A 83 1.19 6.35 -12.40
C GLU A 83 0.73 5.43 -11.27
N LEU A 84 0.24 6.00 -10.16
CA LEU A 84 -0.42 5.26 -9.06
C LEU A 84 -1.78 4.65 -9.48
N GLY A 85 -1.99 4.44 -10.78
CA GLY A 85 -3.22 3.93 -11.38
C GLY A 85 -3.33 2.41 -11.31
N ASP A 86 -2.21 1.70 -11.44
CA ASP A 86 -2.10 0.34 -10.92
C ASP A 86 -1.75 0.46 -9.45
N MET A 87 -2.58 -0.12 -8.58
CA MET A 87 -2.31 -0.17 -7.15
C MET A 87 -1.01 -0.92 -6.96
N ASP A 88 0.10 -0.20 -6.82
CA ASP A 88 1.40 -0.81 -6.56
C ASP A 88 1.24 -1.63 -5.28
N GLU A 89 1.17 -2.96 -5.44
CA GLU A 89 0.93 -3.90 -4.36
C GLU A 89 1.96 -3.70 -3.24
N ARG A 90 3.16 -3.20 -3.60
CA ARG A 90 4.21 -2.82 -2.66
C ARG A 90 3.80 -1.63 -1.79
N LEU A 91 3.23 -0.58 -2.37
CA LEU A 91 2.75 0.58 -1.61
C LEU A 91 1.59 0.19 -0.68
N VAL A 92 0.66 -0.63 -1.14
CA VAL A 92 -0.46 -1.12 -0.31
C VAL A 92 0.05 -1.98 0.85
N ALA A 93 0.97 -2.92 0.57
CA ALA A 93 1.59 -3.75 1.61
C ALA A 93 2.38 -2.91 2.62
N MET A 94 3.10 -1.89 2.15
CA MET A 94 3.83 -0.95 3.00
C MET A 94 2.88 -0.17 3.91
N ILE A 95 1.78 0.35 3.38
CA ILE A 95 0.76 1.05 4.17
C ILE A 95 0.13 0.13 5.22
N ALA A 96 -0.16 -1.13 4.87
CA ALA A 96 -0.67 -2.11 5.82
C ALA A 96 0.31 -2.33 6.98
N ARG A 97 1.61 -2.41 6.69
CA ARG A 97 2.68 -2.52 7.72
C ARG A 97 2.78 -1.27 8.59
N ILE A 98 2.68 -0.07 8.00
CA ILE A 98 2.69 1.19 8.74
C ILE A 98 1.48 1.28 9.69
N VAL A 99 0.28 0.96 9.21
CA VAL A 99 -0.95 0.98 10.03
C VAL A 99 -0.89 -0.07 11.14
N GLU A 100 -0.31 -1.24 10.86
CA GLU A 100 -0.08 -2.27 11.87
C GLU A 100 0.80 -1.81 13.02
N ALA A 101 1.95 -1.22 12.69
CA ALA A 101 2.97 -0.86 13.66
C ALA A 101 2.61 0.43 14.40
N TYR A 102 2.06 1.43 13.69
CA TYR A 102 1.92 2.80 14.19
C TYR A 102 0.48 3.32 14.23
N GLY A 103 -0.49 2.55 13.71
CA GLY A 103 -1.91 2.93 13.74
C GLY A 103 -2.65 2.48 15.00
N LYS A 104 -2.10 1.51 15.77
CA LYS A 104 -2.76 0.91 16.94
C LYS A 104 -2.85 1.88 18.11
N TYR A 105 -4.03 1.97 18.72
CA TYR A 105 -4.23 2.69 19.97
C TYR A 105 -5.29 2.02 20.86
N SER A 106 -5.24 2.30 22.16
CA SER A 106 -6.26 1.84 23.12
C SER A 106 -7.40 2.85 23.23
N SER A 107 -8.62 2.41 22.95
CA SER A 107 -9.84 3.19 23.20
C SER A 107 -10.60 2.65 24.42
N SER A 108 -11.58 3.39 24.92
CA SER A 108 -12.48 2.92 25.98
C SER A 108 -13.32 1.70 25.60
N ARG A 109 -13.35 1.32 24.31
CA ARG A 109 -14.06 0.15 23.77
C ARG A 109 -13.11 -1.00 23.38
N GLY A 110 -11.81 -0.89 23.66
CA GLY A 110 -10.79 -1.87 23.28
C GLY A 110 -9.74 -1.32 22.31
N PRO A 111 -8.84 -2.18 21.79
CA PRO A 111 -7.88 -1.80 20.76
C PRO A 111 -8.59 -1.28 19.51
N SER A 112 -7.97 -0.34 18.80
CA SER A 112 -8.51 0.27 17.58
C SER A 112 -7.37 0.83 16.72
N PHE A 113 -7.67 1.24 15.48
CA PHE A 113 -6.70 1.83 14.56
C PHE A 113 -7.05 3.27 14.21
N SER A 114 -6.04 4.13 14.08
CA SER A 114 -6.19 5.54 13.71
C SER A 114 -5.25 5.92 12.55
N SER A 115 -5.82 6.42 11.47
CA SER A 115 -5.06 6.94 10.34
C SER A 115 -4.24 8.17 10.71
N TYR A 116 -4.75 8.99 11.64
CA TYR A 116 -4.00 10.14 12.17
C TYR A 116 -2.69 9.71 12.84
N GLN A 117 -2.70 8.65 13.66
CA GLN A 117 -1.47 8.19 14.32
C GLN A 117 -0.47 7.61 13.32
N ALA A 118 -0.94 6.77 12.38
CA ALA A 118 -0.12 6.23 11.32
C ALA A 118 0.54 7.34 10.49
N LEU A 119 -0.24 8.31 10.00
CA LEU A 119 0.30 9.43 9.21
C LEU A 119 1.23 10.35 10.01
N LYS A 120 0.95 10.56 11.30
CA LYS A 120 1.80 11.36 12.19
C LYS A 120 3.17 10.70 12.39
N SER A 121 3.22 9.39 12.57
CA SER A 121 4.49 8.65 12.71
C SER A 121 5.38 8.78 11.47
N MET A 122 4.77 8.88 10.28
CA MET A 122 5.47 9.06 9.02
C MET A 122 5.94 10.50 8.75
N ALA A 123 5.69 11.44 9.66
CA ALA A 123 6.02 12.86 9.51
C ALA A 123 5.64 13.41 8.13
N LEU A 124 4.35 13.33 7.80
CA LEU A 124 3.85 13.60 6.45
C LEU A 124 4.31 14.93 5.84
N ASP A 125 4.47 15.98 6.64
CA ASP A 125 4.96 17.28 6.19
C ASP A 125 6.43 17.22 5.72
N GLU A 126 7.28 16.47 6.43
CA GLU A 126 8.67 16.22 6.03
C GLU A 126 8.72 15.35 4.77
N LEU A 127 7.83 14.36 4.69
CA LEU A 127 7.74 13.45 3.55
C LEU A 127 7.31 14.19 2.28
N GLU A 128 6.35 15.11 2.36
CA GLU A 128 5.95 15.96 1.24
C GLU A 128 7.10 16.84 0.74
N ALA A 129 7.86 17.45 1.66
CA ALA A 129 9.02 18.26 1.31
C ALA A 129 10.12 17.45 0.61
N LYS A 130 10.44 16.25 1.14
CA LYS A 130 11.42 15.34 0.53
C LYS A 130 10.95 14.83 -0.84
N LEU A 131 9.66 14.50 -0.97
CA LEU A 131 9.07 14.07 -2.24
C LEU A 131 9.14 15.18 -3.29
N LEU A 132 8.80 16.42 -2.92
CA LEU A 132 8.93 17.57 -3.80
C LEU A 132 10.39 17.79 -4.23
N ALA A 133 11.34 17.69 -3.30
CA ALA A 133 12.76 17.81 -3.62
C ALA A 133 13.22 16.73 -4.61
N GLY A 134 12.81 15.47 -4.42
CA GLY A 134 13.11 14.37 -5.34
C GLY A 134 12.49 14.58 -6.73
N LEU A 135 11.25 15.06 -6.80
CA LEU A 135 10.59 15.40 -8.07
C LEU A 135 11.28 16.54 -8.80
N LEU A 136 11.76 17.56 -8.08
CA LEU A 136 12.49 18.68 -8.68
C LEU A 136 13.88 18.27 -9.18
N ALA A 137 14.56 17.36 -8.47
CA ALA A 137 15.88 16.86 -8.85
C ALA A 137 15.87 16.21 -10.25
N ALA A 138 14.74 15.64 -10.69
CA ALA A 138 14.60 15.09 -12.04
C ALA A 138 14.72 16.13 -13.16
N TYR A 139 14.53 17.42 -12.85
CA TYR A 139 14.66 18.53 -13.80
C TYR A 139 16.04 19.21 -13.79
N GLY A 140 16.97 18.78 -12.92
CA GLY A 140 18.30 19.37 -12.74
C GLY A 140 18.34 20.54 -11.76
N ASP A 141 19.43 21.31 -11.79
CA ASP A 141 19.72 22.35 -10.78
C ASP A 141 18.87 23.63 -10.92
N GLU A 142 18.34 23.91 -12.11
CA GLU A 142 17.52 25.10 -12.40
C GLU A 142 16.19 24.71 -13.07
N PRO A 143 15.21 24.17 -12.31
CA PRO A 143 13.88 23.91 -12.82
C PRO A 143 13.18 25.21 -13.21
N THR A 144 12.48 25.20 -14.34
CA THR A 144 11.64 26.34 -14.76
C THR A 144 10.43 26.51 -13.83
N PRO A 145 9.83 27.72 -13.76
CA PRO A 145 8.66 27.97 -12.91
C PRO A 145 7.48 27.02 -13.18
N THR A 146 7.31 26.59 -14.43
CA THR A 146 6.26 25.64 -14.80
C THR A 146 6.57 24.22 -14.30
N GLN A 147 7.82 23.76 -14.40
CA GLN A 147 8.26 22.48 -13.83
C GLN A 147 8.10 22.45 -12.31
N GLU A 148 8.41 23.55 -11.63
CA GLU A 148 8.17 23.66 -10.19
C GLU A 148 6.68 23.51 -9.84
N GLN A 149 5.80 24.17 -10.59
CA GLN A 149 4.36 24.06 -10.37
C GLN A 149 3.85 22.64 -10.62
N ILE A 150 4.35 21.97 -11.66
CA ILE A 150 4.02 20.56 -11.95
C ILE A 150 4.48 19.66 -10.81
N ALA A 151 5.72 19.80 -10.34
CA ALA A 151 6.25 19.00 -9.23
C ALA A 151 5.45 19.21 -7.94
N LYS A 152 5.08 20.46 -7.61
CA LYS A 152 4.23 20.79 -6.46
C LYS A 152 2.85 20.14 -6.57
N ALA A 153 2.21 20.24 -7.75
CA ALA A 153 0.90 19.63 -7.99
C ALA A 153 0.97 18.11 -7.86
N LEU A 154 2.02 17.48 -8.40
CA LEU A 154 2.22 16.04 -8.34
C LEU A 154 2.49 15.54 -6.91
N ALA A 155 3.34 16.24 -6.14
CA ALA A 155 3.59 15.93 -4.74
C ALA A 155 2.29 15.99 -3.91
N ALA A 156 1.51 17.06 -4.06
CA ALA A 156 0.22 17.22 -3.37
C ALA A 156 -0.79 16.12 -3.74
N GLN A 157 -0.83 15.73 -5.02
CA GLN A 157 -1.66 14.62 -5.49
C GLN A 157 -1.25 13.29 -4.82
N ARG A 158 0.05 12.98 -4.79
CA ARG A 158 0.59 11.75 -4.18
C ARG A 158 0.31 11.68 -2.68
N ILE A 159 0.50 12.77 -1.96
CA ILE A 159 0.16 12.85 -0.52
C ILE A 159 -1.35 12.66 -0.29
N THR A 160 -2.19 13.23 -1.15
CA THR A 160 -3.64 13.03 -1.07
C THR A 160 -4.04 11.57 -1.29
N GLN A 161 -3.40 10.89 -2.25
CA GLN A 161 -3.62 9.46 -2.50
C GLN A 161 -3.13 8.60 -1.32
N LEU A 162 -1.94 8.86 -0.79
CA LEU A 162 -1.41 8.18 0.39
C LEU A 162 -2.39 8.26 1.57
N ARG A 163 -2.90 9.46 1.88
CA ARG A 163 -3.91 9.64 2.95
C ARG A 163 -5.14 8.76 2.74
N LYS A 164 -5.67 8.69 1.51
CA LYS A 164 -6.83 7.85 1.18
C LYS A 164 -6.56 6.37 1.41
N LEU A 165 -5.38 5.88 1.02
CA LEU A 165 -4.98 4.48 1.19
C LEU A 165 -4.83 4.13 2.68
N VAL A 166 -4.20 4.99 3.48
CA VAL A 166 -4.08 4.80 4.93
C VAL A 166 -5.46 4.79 5.61
N ASP A 167 -6.36 5.69 5.20
CA ASP A 167 -7.73 5.73 5.72
C ASP A 167 -8.51 4.45 5.38
N ALA A 168 -8.36 3.93 4.16
CA ALA A 168 -8.99 2.68 3.73
C ALA A 168 -8.47 1.49 4.55
N GLU A 169 -7.15 1.37 4.73
CA GLU A 169 -6.52 0.31 5.51
C GLU A 169 -6.94 0.37 6.99
N THR A 170 -6.97 1.56 7.58
CA THR A 170 -7.41 1.75 8.97
C THR A 170 -8.85 1.29 9.17
N LYS A 171 -9.75 1.62 8.23
CA LYS A 171 -11.15 1.17 8.25
C LYS A 171 -11.25 -0.34 8.14
N ARG A 172 -10.47 -0.96 7.25
CA ARG A 172 -10.40 -2.41 7.08
C ARG A 172 -10.02 -3.11 8.40
N ARG A 173 -8.91 -2.70 9.02
CA ARG A 173 -8.46 -3.29 10.30
C ARG A 173 -9.38 -3.05 11.47
N THR A 174 -10.17 -1.97 11.43
CA THR A 174 -11.20 -1.72 12.45
C THR A 174 -12.40 -2.64 12.26
N ALA A 175 -12.72 -3.05 11.02
CA ALA A 175 -13.80 -3.98 10.73
C ALA A 175 -13.42 -5.46 10.93
N GLU A 176 -12.13 -5.78 10.86
CA GLU A 176 -11.59 -7.13 11.13
C GLU A 176 -11.51 -7.47 12.65
N GLN A 177 -11.70 -6.49 13.53
CA GLN A 177 -11.71 -6.63 15.00
C GLN A 177 -13.11 -6.90 15.55
#